data_AF-A0A956GVZ7-F1
#
_entry.id   AF-A0A956GVZ7-F1
#
_cell.length_a   1.000
_cell.length_b   1.000
_cell.length_c   1.000
_cell.angle_alpha   90.00
_cell.angle_beta   90.00
_cell.angle_gamma   90.00
#
_symmetry.space_group_name_H-M   'P 1'
#
loop_
_entity.id
_entity.type
_entity.pdbx_description
1 polymer ?
#
loop_
_entity_poly.entity_id
_entity_poly.type
_entity_poly.pdbx_seq_one_letter_code
_entity_poly.pdbx_strand_id
1 'polypeptide(L)'
;MLDLDVVHAVVGSDAEDPHGGGRYVDAMLAADDPKTVVDAVEERGGLGRAKKPLPESNAPVLCARVIAGVLERRMLARGVIRTSPGYFDQAGYVVALDWAAEVAGVTEELARARASGREHDESPFVQHLFALHASEAVLGQGAPVETRFVAFDLRTGGAHVVHRGSQARSSLSLLDAYAASGRRLGPLLDWVETWL
;
A
#
# COMPACT_ATOMS: atom_id res chain seq x y z
N MET A 1 -8.65 -0.72 22.96
CA MET A 1 -9.80 -1.42 22.37
C MET A 1 -10.78 -0.33 21.98
N LEU A 2 -10.74 0.10 20.72
CA LEU A 2 -11.67 1.11 20.21
C LEU A 2 -13.01 0.41 19.97
N ASP A 3 -14.02 0.83 20.72
CA ASP A 3 -15.39 0.31 20.64
C ASP A 3 -15.94 0.55 19.22
N LEU A 4 -16.23 -0.54 18.52
CA LEU A 4 -16.83 -0.51 17.18
C LEU A 4 -18.30 -0.03 17.21
N ASP A 5 -18.88 0.16 18.39
CA ASP A 5 -20.29 0.53 18.57
C ASP A 5 -20.60 2.01 18.30
N VAL A 6 -19.59 2.87 18.10
CA VAL A 6 -19.81 4.32 17.88
C VAL A 6 -20.22 4.65 16.44
N VAL A 7 -19.94 3.78 15.46
CA VAL A 7 -20.18 4.12 14.04
C VAL A 7 -21.64 3.85 13.60
N HIS A 8 -22.38 3.01 14.32
CA HIS A 8 -23.80 2.75 13.99
C HIS A 8 -24.77 3.79 14.56
N ALA A 9 -24.37 4.59 15.55
CA ALA A 9 -25.28 5.48 16.27
C ALA A 9 -25.47 6.89 15.64
N VAL A 10 -24.69 7.26 14.63
CA VAL A 10 -24.75 8.64 14.05
C VAL A 10 -25.52 8.71 12.72
N VAL A 11 -26.06 7.59 12.24
CA VAL A 11 -26.89 7.54 11.02
C VAL A 11 -28.38 7.31 11.35
N GLY A 12 -28.76 7.57 12.61
CA GLY A 12 -30.14 7.56 13.09
C GLY A 12 -30.70 8.98 13.16
N SER A 13 -31.77 9.19 12.42
CA SER A 13 -32.69 10.33 12.35
C SER A 13 -32.89 11.13 13.64
N ASP A 14 -32.76 12.47 13.55
CA ASP A 14 -33.86 13.43 13.76
C ASP A 14 -33.31 14.86 13.97
N ALA A 15 -33.37 15.68 12.92
CA ALA A 15 -33.70 17.11 12.97
C ALA A 15 -33.60 17.71 11.56
N GLU A 16 -34.68 18.36 11.14
CA GLU A 16 -34.97 19.06 9.88
C GLU A 16 -33.75 19.74 9.19
N ASP A 17 -33.31 19.19 8.06
CA ASP A 17 -32.46 19.89 7.08
C ASP A 17 -33.06 19.70 5.65
N PRO A 18 -33.36 20.77 4.88
CA PRO A 18 -34.14 20.69 3.65
C PRO A 18 -33.48 19.98 2.45
N HIS A 19 -32.23 19.49 2.58
CA HIS A 19 -31.48 18.89 1.47
C HIS A 19 -31.36 17.36 1.53
N GLY A 20 -32.11 16.73 2.45
CA GLY A 20 -32.41 15.29 2.39
C GLY A 20 -31.24 14.39 2.77
N GLY A 21 -31.54 13.41 3.63
CA GLY A 21 -30.68 12.28 3.94
C GLY A 21 -30.41 11.37 2.74
N GLY A 22 -29.69 11.87 1.75
CA GLY A 22 -29.13 11.08 0.67
C GLY A 22 -28.02 10.20 1.22
N ARG A 23 -27.95 8.95 0.75
CA ARG A 23 -26.77 8.11 0.95
C ARG A 23 -25.56 8.93 0.50
N TYR A 24 -24.49 9.00 1.28
CA TYR A 24 -23.28 9.77 0.90
C TYR A 24 -22.76 9.38 -0.49
N VAL A 25 -23.06 8.16 -0.94
CA VAL A 25 -22.85 7.65 -2.31
C VAL A 25 -23.59 8.50 -3.36
N ASP A 26 -24.86 8.83 -3.14
CA ASP A 26 -25.65 9.66 -4.06
C ASP A 26 -25.11 11.10 -4.11
N ALA A 27 -24.68 11.63 -2.96
CA ALA A 27 -24.03 12.93 -2.87
C ALA A 27 -22.66 12.94 -3.57
N MET A 28 -21.87 11.87 -3.44
CA MET A 28 -20.60 11.70 -4.16
C MET A 28 -20.79 11.62 -5.67
N LEU A 29 -21.85 10.94 -6.14
CA LEU A 29 -22.14 10.79 -7.57
C LEU A 29 -22.72 12.07 -8.20
N ALA A 30 -23.36 12.93 -7.40
CA ALA A 30 -23.94 14.19 -7.85
C ALA A 30 -23.01 15.41 -7.72
N ALA A 31 -21.91 15.30 -6.98
CA ALA A 31 -20.98 16.41 -6.74
C ALA A 31 -19.99 16.60 -7.90
N ASP A 32 -19.81 17.85 -8.32
CA ASP A 32 -18.76 18.25 -9.27
C ASP A 32 -17.34 17.98 -8.72
N ASP A 33 -17.19 17.97 -7.40
CA ASP A 33 -15.98 17.56 -6.69
C ASP A 33 -16.33 16.62 -5.51
N PRO A 34 -16.27 15.29 -5.71
CA PRO A 34 -16.57 14.29 -4.69
C PRO A 34 -15.70 14.40 -3.43
N LYS A 35 -14.55 15.08 -3.51
CA LYS A 35 -13.65 15.32 -2.37
C LYS A 35 -14.30 16.18 -1.29
N THR A 36 -15.15 17.12 -1.68
CA THR A 36 -15.87 18.01 -0.75
C THR A 36 -16.88 17.25 0.11
N VAL A 37 -17.48 16.19 -0.45
CA VAL A 37 -18.40 15.29 0.28
C VAL A 37 -17.63 14.48 1.33
N VAL A 38 -16.44 13.98 0.98
CA VAL A 38 -15.55 13.27 1.92
C VAL A 38 -15.13 14.20 3.06
N ASP A 39 -14.61 15.38 2.75
CA ASP A 39 -14.14 16.35 3.74
C ASP A 39 -15.29 16.71 4.72
N ALA A 40 -16.53 16.86 4.24
CA ALA A 40 -17.70 17.14 5.07
C ALA A 40 -18.14 15.95 5.95
N VAL A 41 -17.97 14.72 5.47
CA VAL A 41 -18.23 13.50 6.27
C VAL A 41 -17.15 13.32 7.34
N GLU A 42 -15.89 13.52 6.99
CA GLU A 42 -14.76 13.51 7.93
C GLU A 42 -14.94 14.58 9.01
N GLU A 43 -15.36 15.79 8.64
CA GLU A 43 -15.63 16.87 9.59
C GLU A 43 -16.76 16.51 10.56
N ARG A 44 -17.88 15.95 10.07
CA ARG A 44 -18.99 15.45 10.92
C ARG A 44 -18.55 14.31 11.84
N GLY A 45 -17.65 13.45 11.38
CA GLY A 45 -17.07 12.36 12.17
C GLY A 45 -15.99 12.80 13.17
N GLY A 46 -15.65 14.10 13.24
CA GLY A 46 -14.54 14.59 14.07
C GLY A 46 -13.15 14.18 13.55
N LEU A 47 -13.08 13.68 12.30
CA LEU A 47 -11.87 13.25 11.59
C LEU A 47 -11.29 14.35 10.70
N GLY A 48 -11.87 15.56 10.75
CA GLY A 48 -11.46 16.69 9.92
C GLY A 48 -9.94 16.85 9.89
N ARG A 49 -9.40 16.97 8.66
CA ARG A 49 -7.95 17.00 8.35
C ARG A 49 -7.12 17.54 9.49
N ALA A 50 -6.07 16.81 9.85
CA ALA A 50 -5.01 17.30 10.72
C ALA A 50 -4.69 18.77 10.36
N LYS A 51 -5.14 19.72 11.19
CA LYS A 51 -4.94 21.17 11.00
C LYS A 51 -3.47 21.59 11.13
N LYS A 52 -2.58 20.62 11.37
CA LYS A 52 -1.14 20.79 11.41
C LYS A 52 -0.57 20.36 10.06
N PRO A 53 0.47 21.03 9.55
CA PRO A 53 1.22 20.52 8.42
C PRO A 53 1.51 19.04 8.67
N LEU A 54 1.23 18.19 7.67
CA LEU A 54 1.65 16.80 7.75
C LEU A 54 3.15 16.81 8.07
N PRO A 55 3.62 16.04 9.06
CA PRO A 55 5.04 15.96 9.36
C PRO A 55 5.82 15.61 8.09
N GLU A 56 7.07 16.07 8.01
CA GLU A 56 7.93 15.72 6.88
C GLU A 56 7.91 14.20 6.68
N SER A 57 7.63 13.77 5.45
CA SER A 57 7.56 12.34 5.15
C SER A 57 8.96 11.75 5.21
N ASN A 58 9.08 10.64 5.94
CA ASN A 58 10.23 9.76 5.88
C ASN A 58 9.93 8.57 4.96
N ALA A 59 10.95 7.75 4.67
CA ALA A 59 10.84 6.61 3.78
C ALA A 59 9.67 5.67 4.13
N PRO A 60 9.53 5.15 5.38
CA PRO A 60 8.42 4.27 5.73
C PRO A 60 7.04 4.92 5.51
N VAL A 61 6.88 6.17 5.94
CA VAL A 61 5.61 6.91 5.81
C VAL A 61 5.28 7.15 4.35
N LEU A 62 6.26 7.52 3.53
CA LEU A 62 6.05 7.79 2.12
C LEU A 62 5.70 6.51 1.35
N CYS A 63 6.40 5.39 1.60
CA CYS A 63 6.04 4.09 1.05
C CYS A 63 4.60 3.71 1.40
N ALA A 64 4.23 3.82 2.68
CA ALA A 64 2.87 3.53 3.14
C ALA A 64 1.82 4.43 2.46
N ARG A 65 2.10 5.73 2.31
CA ARG A 65 1.22 6.68 1.62
C ARG A 65 1.06 6.36 0.14
N VAL A 66 2.13 5.96 -0.55
CA VAL A 66 2.09 5.56 -1.96
C VAL A 66 1.29 4.27 -2.13
N ILE A 67 1.57 3.25 -1.31
CA ILE A 67 0.82 1.98 -1.32
C ILE A 67 -0.67 2.24 -1.08
N ALA A 68 -1.01 2.98 -0.03
CA ALA A 68 -2.40 3.32 0.29
C ALA A 68 -3.08 4.11 -0.84
N GLY A 69 -2.40 5.10 -1.43
CA GLY A 69 -2.94 5.90 -2.53
C GLY A 69 -3.21 5.08 -3.80
N VAL A 70 -2.36 4.10 -4.13
CA VAL A 70 -2.61 3.18 -5.24
C VAL A 70 -3.79 2.26 -4.93
N LEU A 71 -3.87 1.73 -3.71
CA LEU A 71 -5.00 0.89 -3.29
C LEU A 71 -6.33 1.67 -3.34
N GLU A 72 -6.35 2.91 -2.87
CA GLU A 72 -7.51 3.79 -2.96
C GLU A 72 -7.98 4.00 -4.40
N ARG A 73 -7.06 4.38 -5.30
CA ARG A 73 -7.36 4.55 -6.73
C ARG A 73 -7.88 3.26 -7.39
N ARG A 74 -7.27 2.11 -7.07
CA ARG A 74 -7.65 0.81 -7.64
C ARG A 74 -8.96 0.27 -7.09
N MET A 75 -9.27 0.51 -5.80
CA MET A 75 -10.58 0.21 -5.21
C MET A 75 -11.70 0.95 -5.95
N LEU A 76 -11.49 2.22 -6.29
CA LEU A 76 -12.44 3.00 -7.09
C LEU A 76 -12.53 2.51 -8.54
N ALA A 77 -11.41 2.08 -9.12
CA ALA A 77 -11.36 1.54 -10.49
C ALA A 77 -11.87 0.09 -10.63
N ARG A 78 -12.22 -0.60 -9.52
CA ARG A 78 -12.64 -2.01 -9.47
C ARG A 78 -11.63 -3.01 -10.08
N GLY A 79 -10.35 -2.66 -10.09
CA GLY A 79 -9.28 -3.56 -10.52
C GLY A 79 -8.84 -4.48 -9.39
N VAL A 80 -8.46 -5.72 -9.72
CA VAL A 80 -7.82 -6.60 -8.74
C VAL A 80 -6.37 -6.17 -8.57
N ILE A 81 -6.01 -5.77 -7.36
CA ILE A 81 -4.64 -5.49 -6.96
C ILE A 81 -4.35 -6.30 -5.70
N ARG A 82 -3.17 -6.91 -5.65
CA ARG A 82 -2.73 -7.65 -4.47
C ARG A 82 -1.55 -6.95 -3.83
N THR A 83 -1.58 -6.88 -2.50
CA THR A 83 -0.42 -6.51 -1.69
C THR A 83 0.17 -7.77 -1.05
N SER A 84 1.49 -7.87 -0.97
CA SER A 84 2.12 -8.93 -0.19
C SER A 84 3.35 -8.43 0.57
N PRO A 85 3.59 -8.90 1.80
CA PRO A 85 4.88 -8.73 2.44
C PRO A 85 5.97 -9.53 1.70
N GLY A 86 7.24 -9.20 1.95
CA GLY A 86 8.41 -9.91 1.44
C GLY A 86 8.67 -11.28 2.06
N TYR A 87 7.79 -11.73 2.95
CA TYR A 87 7.94 -12.97 3.71
C TYR A 87 6.62 -13.69 3.87
N PHE A 88 6.68 -14.95 4.27
CA PHE A 88 5.56 -15.67 4.86
C PHE A 88 5.95 -16.16 6.25
N ASP A 89 4.97 -16.17 7.15
CA ASP A 89 5.10 -16.79 8.46
C ASP A 89 4.85 -18.30 8.34
N GLN A 90 5.78 -19.11 8.83
CA GLN A 90 5.62 -20.55 8.99
C GLN A 90 5.76 -20.88 10.48
N ALA A 91 5.02 -21.90 10.93
CA ALA A 91 4.93 -22.23 12.36
C ALA A 91 6.32 -22.42 13.02
N GLY A 92 6.84 -21.34 13.62
CA GLY A 92 8.15 -21.29 14.30
C GLY A 92 9.22 -20.43 13.65
N TYR A 93 9.07 -19.98 12.39
CA TYR A 93 10.06 -19.14 11.69
C TYR A 93 9.49 -18.40 10.48
N VAL A 94 10.14 -17.29 10.10
CA VAL A 94 9.79 -16.50 8.93
C VAL A 94 10.68 -16.89 7.74
N VAL A 95 10.06 -17.03 6.57
CA VAL A 95 10.77 -17.32 5.32
C VAL A 95 10.57 -16.19 4.33
N ALA A 96 11.67 -15.70 3.77
CA ALA A 96 11.68 -14.73 2.70
C ALA A 96 11.12 -15.33 1.41
N LEU A 97 10.26 -14.56 0.75
CA LEU A 97 9.89 -14.85 -0.64
C LEU A 97 11.09 -14.58 -1.54
N ASP A 98 11.27 -15.40 -2.58
CA ASP A 98 12.45 -15.33 -3.45
C ASP A 98 12.64 -13.94 -4.07
N TRP A 99 11.53 -13.27 -4.44
CA TRP A 99 11.61 -11.90 -4.94
C TRP A 99 12.14 -10.90 -3.90
N ALA A 100 11.81 -11.10 -2.64
CA ALA A 100 12.21 -10.19 -1.57
C ALA A 100 13.69 -10.38 -1.27
N ALA A 101 14.16 -11.63 -1.26
CA ALA A 101 15.58 -11.97 -1.20
C ALA A 101 16.38 -11.31 -2.33
N GLU A 102 15.83 -11.35 -3.55
CA GLU A 102 16.41 -10.72 -4.73
C GLU A 102 16.48 -9.19 -4.63
N VAL A 103 15.44 -8.54 -4.09
CA VAL A 103 15.40 -7.08 -3.88
C VAL A 103 16.33 -6.66 -2.76
N ALA A 104 16.35 -7.38 -1.64
CA ALA A 104 17.26 -7.15 -0.52
C ALA A 104 18.73 -7.48 -0.84
N GLY A 105 19.00 -8.21 -1.92
CA GLY A 105 20.37 -8.60 -2.31
C GLY A 105 21.00 -9.64 -1.41
N VAL A 106 20.18 -10.45 -0.71
CA VAL A 106 20.62 -11.45 0.28
C VAL A 106 20.49 -12.90 -0.22
N THR A 107 20.39 -13.09 -1.54
CA THR A 107 20.10 -14.40 -2.15
C THR A 107 21.11 -15.48 -1.79
N GLU A 108 22.42 -15.19 -1.83
CA GLU A 108 23.46 -16.16 -1.51
C GLU A 108 23.51 -16.53 -0.03
N GLU A 109 23.28 -15.55 0.86
CA GLU A 109 23.25 -15.76 2.31
C GLU A 109 22.07 -16.65 2.69
N LEU A 110 20.88 -16.36 2.15
CA LEU A 110 19.68 -17.17 2.34
C LEU A 110 19.84 -18.56 1.71
N ALA A 111 20.43 -18.68 0.52
CA ALA A 111 20.71 -19.98 -0.10
C ALA A 111 21.61 -20.86 0.78
N ARG A 112 22.65 -20.28 1.39
CA ARG A 112 23.51 -20.98 2.36
C ARG A 112 22.77 -21.36 3.63
N ALA A 113 21.95 -20.45 4.18
CA ALA A 113 21.16 -20.70 5.38
C ALA A 113 20.19 -21.87 5.16
N ARG A 114 19.40 -21.83 4.07
CA ARG A 114 18.46 -22.88 3.66
C ARG A 114 19.14 -24.22 3.41
N ALA A 115 20.28 -24.23 2.74
CA ALA A 115 21.06 -25.45 2.49
C ALA A 115 21.62 -26.09 3.78
N SER A 116 21.81 -25.30 4.84
CA SER A 116 22.30 -25.81 6.13
C SER A 116 21.24 -26.51 6.98
N GLY A 117 19.97 -26.48 6.55
CA GLY A 117 18.85 -27.14 7.25
C GLY A 117 18.53 -26.56 8.62
N ARG A 118 19.12 -25.42 9.00
CA ARG A 118 18.79 -24.69 10.23
C ARG A 118 17.55 -23.84 9.98
N GLU A 119 16.55 -23.99 10.84
CA GLU A 119 15.46 -23.03 10.94
C GLU A 119 16.08 -21.67 11.28
N HIS A 120 15.91 -20.69 10.37
CA HIS A 120 16.45 -19.36 10.51
C HIS A 120 15.32 -18.36 10.33
N ASP A 121 15.23 -17.40 11.24
CA ASP A 121 14.31 -16.28 11.09
C ASP A 121 14.85 -15.35 10.00
N GLU A 122 14.29 -15.45 8.79
CA GLU A 122 14.66 -14.60 7.66
C GLU A 122 14.01 -13.20 7.75
N SER A 123 13.15 -12.95 8.75
CA SER A 123 12.40 -11.68 8.89
C SER A 123 13.27 -10.42 8.89
N PRO A 124 14.46 -10.37 9.54
CA PRO A 124 15.25 -9.13 9.59
C PRO A 124 15.67 -8.64 8.20
N PHE A 125 15.79 -9.55 7.24
CA PHE A 125 16.22 -9.25 5.87
C PHE A 125 15.10 -8.74 4.97
N VAL A 126 13.83 -9.05 5.27
CA VAL A 126 12.73 -8.83 4.31
C VAL A 126 11.45 -8.24 4.92
N GLN A 127 11.37 -8.06 6.25
CA GLN A 127 10.20 -7.48 6.93
C GLN A 127 9.87 -6.04 6.49
N HIS A 128 10.83 -5.36 5.89
CA HIS A 128 10.70 -4.00 5.38
C HIS A 128 10.32 -3.93 3.90
N LEU A 129 10.10 -5.09 3.25
CA LEU A 129 9.75 -5.19 1.85
C LEU A 129 8.26 -5.52 1.69
N PHE A 130 7.58 -4.77 0.83
CA PHE A 130 6.19 -4.99 0.44
C PHE A 130 6.07 -4.90 -1.07
N ALA A 131 5.17 -5.66 -1.69
CA ALA A 131 4.95 -5.61 -3.13
C ALA A 131 3.49 -5.31 -3.48
N LEU A 132 3.30 -4.52 -4.53
CA LEU A 132 2.04 -4.36 -5.25
C LEU A 132 2.09 -5.16 -6.54
N HIS A 133 1.12 -6.03 -6.70
CA HIS A 133 1.02 -7.05 -7.73
C HIS A 133 -0.07 -6.69 -8.72
N ALA A 134 0.21 -6.88 -10.01
CA ALA A 134 -0.64 -6.47 -11.12
C ALA A 134 -1.73 -7.52 -11.47
N SER A 135 -1.77 -8.69 -10.82
CA SER A 135 -2.64 -9.81 -11.24
C SER A 135 -3.55 -10.41 -10.14
N GLU A 136 -4.48 -11.25 -10.61
CA GLU A 136 -5.44 -12.03 -9.82
C GLU A 136 -4.86 -13.32 -9.20
N ALA A 137 -3.54 -13.54 -9.24
CA ALA A 137 -2.95 -14.83 -8.90
C ALA A 137 -3.30 -15.30 -7.47
N VAL A 138 -3.91 -16.49 -7.43
CA VAL A 138 -4.40 -17.19 -6.23
C VAL A 138 -3.29 -17.37 -5.19
N LEU A 139 -3.60 -17.11 -3.92
CA LEU A 139 -2.74 -17.44 -2.79
C LEU A 139 -2.57 -18.96 -2.67
N GLY A 140 -1.34 -19.45 -2.76
CA GLY A 140 -1.01 -20.85 -2.50
C GLY A 140 0.49 -21.11 -2.56
N GLN A 141 0.98 -22.08 -1.79
CA GLN A 141 2.32 -22.62 -1.99
C GLN A 141 2.45 -23.09 -3.45
N GLY A 142 3.39 -22.50 -4.20
CA GLY A 142 3.60 -22.83 -5.61
C GLY A 142 2.73 -22.05 -6.61
N ALA A 143 1.92 -21.09 -6.16
CA ALA A 143 1.31 -20.13 -7.08
C ALA A 143 2.43 -19.39 -7.84
N PRO A 144 2.35 -19.26 -9.18
CA PRO A 144 3.38 -18.59 -9.94
C PRO A 144 3.53 -17.16 -9.42
N VAL A 145 4.69 -16.87 -8.83
CA VAL A 145 5.08 -15.50 -8.46
C VAL A 145 4.97 -14.65 -9.71
N GLU A 146 4.20 -13.57 -9.62
CA GLU A 146 3.76 -12.77 -10.75
C GLU A 146 4.93 -12.27 -11.61
N THR A 147 4.66 -12.10 -12.90
CA THR A 147 5.62 -11.68 -13.91
C THR A 147 6.01 -10.20 -13.82
N ARG A 148 5.25 -9.36 -13.10
CA ARG A 148 5.51 -7.94 -12.92
C ARG A 148 4.87 -7.42 -11.63
N PHE A 149 5.65 -6.74 -10.78
CA PHE A 149 5.15 -6.08 -9.59
C PHE A 149 6.08 -4.90 -9.22
N VAL A 150 5.61 -4.03 -8.33
CA VAL A 150 6.42 -2.97 -7.73
C VAL A 150 6.69 -3.33 -6.28
N ALA A 151 7.97 -3.54 -5.94
CA ALA A 151 8.43 -3.76 -4.58
C ALA A 151 8.83 -2.44 -3.92
N PHE A 152 8.48 -2.27 -2.66
CA PHE A 152 8.73 -1.10 -1.84
C PHE A 152 9.66 -1.49 -0.70
N ASP A 153 10.75 -0.76 -0.55
CA ASP A 153 11.65 -0.83 0.60
C ASP A 153 11.33 0.31 1.57
N LEU A 154 10.70 -0.03 2.69
CA LEU A 154 10.33 0.93 3.72
C LEU A 154 11.54 1.52 4.44
N ARG A 155 12.71 0.87 4.43
CA ARG A 155 13.93 1.43 5.07
C ARG A 155 14.50 2.57 4.24
N THR A 156 14.59 2.38 2.93
CA THR A 156 15.27 3.32 2.03
C THR A 156 14.32 4.28 1.33
N GLY A 157 13.04 3.93 1.22
CA GLY A 157 12.09 4.66 0.39
C GLY A 157 12.23 4.31 -1.08
N GLY A 158 12.86 3.18 -1.41
CA GLY A 158 12.99 2.67 -2.77
C GLY A 158 11.71 2.01 -3.26
N ALA A 159 11.32 2.30 -4.49
CA ALA A 159 10.34 1.54 -5.25
C ALA A 159 11.03 0.88 -6.45
N HIS A 160 10.92 -0.44 -6.54
CA HIS A 160 11.63 -1.27 -7.51
C HIS A 160 10.62 -1.99 -8.38
N VAL A 161 10.69 -1.74 -9.69
CA VAL A 161 9.96 -2.55 -10.67
C VAL A 161 10.69 -3.87 -10.82
N VAL A 162 9.99 -4.95 -10.52
CA VAL A 162 10.52 -6.30 -10.64
C VAL A 162 9.77 -7.05 -11.73
N HIS A 163 10.54 -7.60 -12.66
CA HIS A 163 10.07 -8.42 -13.77
C HIS A 163 10.79 -9.76 -13.75
N ARG A 164 10.05 -10.86 -13.67
CA ARG A 164 10.66 -12.19 -13.68
C ARG A 164 11.34 -12.44 -15.05
N GLY A 165 12.65 -12.73 -15.04
CA GLY A 165 13.44 -13.00 -16.24
C GLY A 165 14.16 -11.80 -16.86
N SER A 166 13.98 -10.60 -16.31
CA SER A 166 14.72 -9.39 -16.72
C SER A 166 15.79 -9.05 -15.69
N GLN A 167 17.04 -8.89 -16.12
CA GLN A 167 18.09 -8.28 -15.28
C GLN A 167 17.88 -6.76 -15.12
N ALA A 168 17.10 -6.12 -15.99
CA ALA A 168 16.82 -4.69 -15.91
C ALA A 168 15.75 -4.42 -14.84
N ARG A 169 16.21 -3.87 -13.70
CA ARG A 169 15.36 -3.31 -12.64
C ARG A 169 15.25 -1.80 -12.84
N SER A 170 14.04 -1.28 -12.99
CA SER A 170 13.82 0.17 -12.83
C SER A 170 13.61 0.45 -11.35
N SER A 171 14.28 1.46 -10.81
CA SER A 171 14.14 1.84 -9.39
C SER A 171 13.93 3.34 -9.28
N LEU A 172 13.08 3.73 -8.34
CA LEU A 172 12.74 5.11 -8.02
C LEU A 172 12.97 5.35 -6.53
N SER A 173 13.75 6.38 -6.19
CA SER A 173 13.76 6.93 -4.83
C SER A 173 12.48 7.74 -4.64
N LEU A 174 11.56 7.24 -3.79
CA LEU A 174 10.30 7.93 -3.55
C LEU A 174 10.53 9.27 -2.86
N LEU A 175 11.50 9.36 -1.95
CA LEU A 175 11.81 10.61 -1.25
C LEU A 175 12.27 11.70 -2.23
N ASP A 176 13.18 11.37 -3.14
CA ASP A 176 13.69 12.34 -4.12
C ASP A 176 12.61 12.72 -5.13
N ALA A 177 11.84 11.75 -5.62
CA ALA A 177 10.71 12.00 -6.52
C ALA A 177 9.62 12.85 -5.86
N TYR A 178 9.35 12.63 -4.57
CA TYR A 178 8.40 13.41 -3.80
C TYR A 178 8.90 14.85 -3.59
N ALA A 179 10.19 15.02 -3.29
CA ALA A 179 10.78 16.35 -3.21
C ALA A 179 10.72 17.09 -4.55
N ALA A 180 11.12 16.43 -5.65
CA ALA A 180 11.13 17.00 -6.99
C ALA A 180 9.73 17.37 -7.52
N SER A 181 8.68 16.65 -7.09
CA SER A 181 7.29 16.93 -7.45
C SER A 181 6.62 18.01 -6.59
N GLY A 182 7.39 18.74 -5.77
CA GLY A 182 6.84 19.73 -4.85
C GLY A 182 6.00 19.11 -3.74
N ARG A 183 6.42 17.93 -3.25
CA ARG A 183 5.75 17.16 -2.19
C ARG A 183 4.33 16.73 -2.57
N ARG A 184 4.12 16.38 -3.84
CA ARG A 184 2.84 15.86 -4.34
C ARG A 184 2.90 14.35 -4.52
N LEU A 185 1.89 13.64 -4.02
CA LEU A 185 1.83 12.18 -4.20
C LEU A 185 1.45 11.77 -5.62
N GLY A 186 0.60 12.56 -6.31
CA GLY A 186 0.05 12.22 -7.63
C GLY A 186 1.08 11.65 -8.62
N PRO A 187 2.20 12.34 -8.89
CA PRO A 187 3.21 11.84 -9.83
C PRO A 187 3.85 10.50 -9.44
N LEU A 188 3.98 10.21 -8.13
CA LEU A 188 4.51 8.93 -7.65
C LEU A 188 3.48 7.82 -7.87
N LEU A 189 2.20 8.11 -7.61
CA LEU A 189 1.09 7.18 -7.86
C LEU A 189 1.00 6.84 -9.36
N ASP A 190 1.05 7.85 -10.22
CA ASP A 190 1.01 7.68 -11.68
C ASP A 190 2.18 6.82 -12.19
N TRP A 191 3.38 7.02 -11.62
CA TRP A 191 4.54 6.20 -11.93
C TRP A 191 4.32 4.73 -11.54
N VAL A 192 3.86 4.47 -10.31
CA VAL A 192 3.60 3.09 -9.84
C VAL A 192 2.53 2.43 -10.71
N GLU A 193 1.44 3.13 -11.01
CA GLU A 193 0.33 2.62 -11.82
C GLU A 193 0.71 2.32 -13.27
N THR A 194 1.80 2.90 -13.80
CA THR A 194 2.35 2.53 -15.12
C THR A 194 2.89 1.08 -15.13
N TRP A 195 3.19 0.52 -13.95
CA TRP A 195 3.75 -0.81 -13.78
C TRP A 195 2.78 -1.87 -13.24
N LEU A 196 1.53 -1.47 -12.93
CA LEU A 196 0.47 -2.30 -12.37
C LEU A 196 -0.75 -2.38 -13.28
#